data_AF-A0A354CI55-F1
#
_entry.id   AF-A0A354CI55-F1
#
_cell.length_a   1.000
_cell.length_b   1.000
_cell.length_c   1.000
_cell.angle_alpha   90.00
_cell.angle_beta   90.00
_cell.angle_gamma   90.00
#
_symmetry.space_group_name_H-M   'P 1'
#
loop_
_entity.id
_entity.type
_entity.pdbx_description
1 polymer ?
#
loop_
_entity_poly.entity_id
_entity_poly.type
_entity_poly.pdbx_seq_one_letter_code
_entity_poly.pdbx_strand_id
1 'polypeptide(L)'
;MYNDNLEERYELAVDRVKDIIEVCDREISGEFVSYFRNVAKFIMKMDELKSLIDGNVIDKMSMEELEMLNRKLYSDVADENYETSFANPAYAVSVMGELYGRILSFLYVELRGLIVYAYEKRMADMTAVVELFVEIYCLFTADVRPKYKEIYDTVYWYVSDYSDVTIEERVAEQLDVTKSFAVDIIMNSDLSDLRYLYRFG
;
A
#
# COMPACT_ATOMS: atom_id res chain seq x y z
N MET A 1 0.61 10.24 -20.12
CA MET A 1 1.15 11.56 -19.70
C MET A 1 1.83 11.49 -18.31
N TYR A 2 1.99 10.30 -17.71
CA TYR A 2 2.45 10.09 -16.33
C TYR A 2 3.76 9.28 -16.19
N ASN A 3 4.56 9.12 -17.26
CA ASN A 3 5.78 8.31 -17.21
C ASN A 3 7.08 9.11 -17.07
N ASP A 4 7.04 10.42 -17.31
CA ASP A 4 8.22 11.25 -17.07
C ASP A 4 8.36 11.40 -15.53
N ASN A 5 9.50 10.95 -15.01
CA ASN A 5 9.90 11.02 -13.59
C ASN A 5 9.11 10.14 -12.61
N LEU A 6 8.46 9.05 -13.06
CA LEU A 6 7.73 8.16 -12.15
C LEU A 6 8.64 7.53 -11.08
N GLU A 7 9.85 7.15 -11.46
CA GLU A 7 10.85 6.58 -10.55
C GLU A 7 11.30 7.61 -9.50
N GLU A 8 11.67 8.81 -9.94
CA GLU A 8 12.03 9.93 -9.06
C GLU A 8 10.89 10.28 -8.09
N ARG A 9 9.64 10.34 -8.56
CA ARG A 9 8.47 10.62 -7.71
C ARG A 9 8.28 9.55 -6.63
N TYR A 10 8.39 8.28 -7.02
CA TYR A 10 8.28 7.17 -6.08
C TYR A 10 9.39 7.24 -5.02
N GLU A 11 10.63 7.44 -5.45
CA GLU A 11 11.79 7.57 -4.55
C GLU A 11 11.60 8.73 -3.56
N LEU A 12 11.18 9.91 -4.04
CA LEU A 12 10.90 11.07 -3.20
C LEU A 12 9.79 10.80 -2.19
N ALA A 13 8.72 10.11 -2.61
CA ALA A 13 7.62 9.76 -1.73
C ALA A 13 8.06 8.75 -0.65
N VAL A 14 8.85 7.73 -1.01
CA VAL A 14 9.41 6.76 -0.07
C VAL A 14 10.40 7.40 0.90
N ASP A 15 11.26 8.31 0.43
CA ASP A 15 12.16 9.06 1.29
C ASP A 15 11.39 9.92 2.29
N ARG A 16 10.28 10.52 1.85
CA ARG A 16 9.39 11.23 2.77
C ARG A 16 8.74 10.29 3.79
N VAL A 17 8.40 9.07 3.41
CA VAL A 17 7.89 8.05 4.35
C VAL A 17 8.95 7.68 5.40
N LYS A 18 10.23 7.60 5.04
CA LYS A 18 11.32 7.38 6.01
C LYS A 18 11.40 8.52 7.02
N ASP A 19 11.32 9.77 6.58
CA ASP A 19 11.27 10.93 7.47
C ASP A 19 10.10 10.86 8.45
N ILE A 20 8.91 10.45 7.96
CA ILE A 20 7.70 10.28 8.78
C ILE A 20 7.96 9.28 9.90
N ILE A 21 8.61 8.15 9.60
CA ILE A 21 8.97 7.15 10.62
C ILE A 21 9.88 7.77 11.68
N GLU A 22 10.91 8.52 11.29
CA GLU A 22 11.84 9.14 12.24
C GLU A 22 11.15 10.16 13.14
N VAL A 23 10.30 11.02 12.57
CA VAL A 23 9.53 12.01 13.33
C VAL A 23 8.58 11.31 14.30
N CYS A 24 7.79 10.36 13.79
CA CYS A 24 6.86 9.61 14.62
C CYS A 24 7.57 8.79 15.69
N ASP A 25 8.73 8.17 15.46
CA ASP A 25 9.44 7.39 16.47
C ASP A 25 10.02 8.28 17.61
N ARG A 26 10.26 9.57 17.35
CA ARG A 26 10.64 10.56 18.38
C ARG A 26 9.43 11.07 19.17
N GLU A 27 8.25 11.08 18.57
CA GLU A 27 6.99 11.47 19.21
C GLU A 27 6.32 10.28 19.90
N ILE A 28 6.26 10.30 21.22
CA ILE A 28 5.69 9.17 22.00
C ILE A 28 4.17 9.33 22.18
N SER A 29 3.63 10.55 22.01
CA SER A 29 2.23 10.90 22.30
C SER A 29 1.55 11.58 21.12
N GLY A 30 0.44 11.02 20.66
CA GLY A 30 -0.45 11.66 19.68
C GLY A 30 -1.45 10.65 19.14
N GLU A 31 -2.72 11.05 19.03
CA GLU A 31 -3.81 10.18 18.58
C GLU A 31 -3.57 9.61 17.16
N PHE A 32 -2.82 10.34 16.31
CA PHE A 32 -2.49 9.97 14.93
C PHE A 32 -1.09 9.40 14.75
N VAL A 33 -0.20 9.56 15.74
CA VAL A 33 1.22 9.16 15.61
C VAL A 33 1.34 7.65 15.42
N SER A 34 0.56 6.87 16.17
CA SER A 34 0.51 5.40 16.03
C SER A 34 0.06 4.97 14.64
N TYR A 35 -0.93 5.65 14.07
CA TYR A 35 -1.40 5.42 12.70
C TYR A 35 -0.28 5.68 11.69
N PHE A 36 0.25 6.91 11.64
CA PHE A 36 1.25 7.26 10.63
C PHE A 36 2.52 6.43 10.75
N ARG A 37 2.97 6.13 11.98
CA ARG A 37 4.12 5.23 12.21
C ARG A 37 3.88 3.83 11.66
N ASN A 38 2.74 3.22 11.96
CA ASN A 38 2.45 1.84 11.56
C ASN A 38 2.26 1.73 10.04
N VAL A 39 1.53 2.69 9.46
CA VAL A 39 1.29 2.73 8.02
C VAL A 39 2.57 3.04 7.24
N ALA A 40 3.40 3.98 7.70
CA ALA A 40 4.70 4.26 7.08
C ALA A 40 5.63 3.03 7.13
N LYS A 41 5.68 2.31 8.26
CA LYS A 41 6.43 1.04 8.37
C LYS A 41 5.89 -0.03 7.43
N PHE A 42 4.57 -0.07 7.18
CA PHE A 42 3.99 -0.95 6.17
C PHE A 42 4.44 -0.56 4.76
N ILE A 43 4.39 0.73 4.39
CA ILE A 43 4.86 1.22 3.08
C ILE A 43 6.34 0.85 2.86
N MET A 44 7.20 0.99 3.88
CA MET A 44 8.60 0.56 3.77
C MET A 44 8.76 -0.94 3.50
N LYS A 45 7.89 -1.79 4.06
CA LYS A 45 7.88 -3.22 3.71
C LYS A 45 7.46 -3.46 2.26
N MET A 46 6.61 -2.60 1.69
CA MET A 46 6.21 -2.69 0.28
C MET A 46 7.34 -2.25 -0.65
N ASP A 47 8.15 -1.28 -0.24
CA ASP A 47 9.37 -0.89 -0.94
C ASP A 47 10.43 -2.03 -0.95
N GLU A 48 10.59 -2.72 0.18
CA GLU A 48 11.38 -3.95 0.27
C GLU A 48 10.83 -5.03 -0.69
N LEU A 49 9.50 -5.24 -0.69
CA LEU A 49 8.84 -6.21 -1.55
C LEU A 49 9.05 -5.90 -3.04
N LYS A 50 8.86 -4.64 -3.45
CA LYS A 50 9.12 -4.17 -4.82
C LYS A 50 10.55 -4.51 -5.24
N SER A 51 11.53 -4.22 -4.38
CA SER A 51 12.93 -4.53 -4.64
C SER A 51 13.19 -6.04 -4.81
N LEU A 52 12.53 -6.90 -4.03
CA LEU A 52 12.61 -8.35 -4.16
C LEU A 52 12.01 -8.86 -5.49
N ILE A 53 10.87 -8.27 -5.91
CA ILE A 53 10.19 -8.60 -7.16
C ILE A 53 11.00 -8.15 -8.38
N ASP A 54 11.50 -6.91 -8.38
CA ASP A 54 12.31 -6.37 -9.46
C ASP A 54 13.63 -7.12 -9.62
N GLY A 55 14.21 -7.60 -8.50
CA GLY A 55 15.40 -8.44 -8.48
C GLY A 55 15.17 -9.91 -8.82
N ASN A 56 13.92 -10.35 -9.08
CA ASN A 56 13.53 -11.75 -9.24
C ASN A 56 14.01 -12.65 -8.09
N VAL A 57 14.05 -12.12 -6.85
CA VAL A 57 14.50 -12.85 -5.66
C VAL A 57 13.44 -13.85 -5.22
N ILE A 58 12.15 -13.48 -5.34
CA ILE A 58 11.00 -14.32 -4.99
C ILE A 58 11.03 -15.67 -5.72
N ASP A 59 11.45 -15.69 -6.99
CA ASP A 59 11.54 -16.92 -7.80
C ASP A 59 12.57 -17.93 -7.28
N LYS A 60 13.52 -17.46 -6.47
CA LYS A 60 14.62 -18.28 -5.93
C LYS A 60 14.39 -18.68 -4.48
N MET A 61 13.35 -18.15 -3.84
CA MET A 61 13.04 -18.45 -2.45
C MET A 61 12.57 -19.90 -2.28
N SER A 62 12.91 -20.46 -1.12
CA SER A 62 12.35 -21.72 -0.66
C SER A 62 10.86 -21.56 -0.30
N MET A 63 10.15 -22.68 -0.16
CA MET A 63 8.76 -22.66 0.31
C MET A 63 8.63 -21.97 1.68
N GLU A 64 9.55 -22.25 2.59
CA GLU A 64 9.56 -21.70 3.95
C GLU A 64 9.81 -20.18 3.94
N GLU A 65 10.68 -19.69 3.05
CA GLU A 65 10.94 -18.27 2.86
C GLU A 65 9.71 -17.54 2.30
N LEU A 66 9.02 -18.15 1.33
CA LEU A 66 7.78 -17.62 0.75
C LEU A 66 6.64 -17.58 1.78
N GLU A 67 6.47 -18.64 2.56
CA GLU A 67 5.50 -18.68 3.67
C GLU A 67 5.77 -17.57 4.70
N MET A 68 7.04 -17.39 5.07
CA MET A 68 7.43 -16.36 6.03
C MET A 68 7.20 -14.95 5.47
N LEU A 69 7.53 -14.73 4.20
CA LEU A 69 7.27 -13.45 3.53
C LEU A 69 5.77 -13.15 3.50
N ASN A 70 4.93 -14.09 3.06
CA ASN A 70 3.48 -13.91 3.00
C ASN A 70 2.91 -13.62 4.40
N ARG A 71 3.31 -14.38 5.43
CA ARG A 71 2.92 -14.08 6.83
C ARG A 71 3.34 -12.67 7.25
N LYS A 72 4.53 -12.19 6.88
CA LYS A 72 5.01 -10.82 7.19
C LYS A 72 4.18 -9.74 6.50
N LEU A 73 3.69 -9.99 5.28
CA LEU A 73 2.86 -9.05 4.50
C LEU A 73 1.44 -8.92 5.06
N TYR A 74 0.86 -10.03 5.55
CA TYR A 74 -0.52 -10.08 6.04
C TYR A 74 -0.64 -10.10 7.58
N SER A 75 0.47 -10.00 8.31
CA SER A 75 0.50 -10.24 9.76
C SER A 75 -0.48 -9.38 10.56
N ASP A 76 -0.64 -8.11 10.20
CA ASP A 76 -1.46 -7.15 10.95
C ASP A 76 -2.96 -7.30 10.66
N VAL A 77 -3.36 -8.05 9.64
CA VAL A 77 -4.77 -8.32 9.31
C VAL A 77 -5.14 -9.79 9.47
N ALA A 78 -4.19 -10.61 9.92
CA ALA A 78 -4.41 -12.03 10.20
C ALA A 78 -4.93 -12.25 11.62
N ASP A 79 -5.90 -13.15 11.75
CA ASP A 79 -6.42 -13.63 13.03
C ASP A 79 -6.78 -12.48 14.00
N GLU A 80 -6.35 -12.58 15.26
CA GLU A 80 -6.64 -11.62 16.31
C GLU A 80 -5.95 -10.26 16.11
N ASN A 81 -4.91 -10.18 15.25
CA ASN A 81 -4.22 -8.90 15.01
C ASN A 81 -5.13 -7.89 14.31
N TYR A 82 -6.12 -8.35 13.54
CA TYR A 82 -7.09 -7.49 12.87
C TYR A 82 -7.86 -6.60 13.86
N GLU A 83 -8.13 -7.08 15.07
CA GLU A 83 -8.83 -6.32 16.12
C GLU A 83 -8.07 -5.07 16.58
N THR A 84 -6.76 -5.02 16.31
CA THR A 84 -5.89 -3.88 16.61
C THR A 84 -5.23 -3.27 15.37
N SER A 85 -5.74 -3.63 14.19
CA SER A 85 -5.25 -3.11 12.92
C SER A 85 -5.96 -1.83 12.55
N PHE A 86 -5.25 -0.87 11.97
CA PHE A 86 -5.88 0.30 11.35
C PHE A 86 -6.71 -0.08 10.11
N ALA A 87 -6.61 -1.31 9.61
CA ALA A 87 -7.47 -1.84 8.56
C ALA A 87 -8.85 -2.26 9.09
N ASN A 88 -8.99 -2.34 10.42
CA ASN A 88 -10.27 -2.48 11.09
C ASN A 88 -10.83 -1.09 11.40
N PRO A 89 -11.95 -0.69 10.75
CA PRO A 89 -12.53 0.62 10.96
C PRO A 89 -13.03 0.83 12.38
N ALA A 90 -13.46 -0.22 13.09
CA ALA A 90 -13.88 -0.10 14.48
C ALA A 90 -12.70 0.26 15.39
N TYR A 91 -11.54 -0.39 15.19
CA TYR A 91 -10.30 -0.05 15.89
C TYR A 91 -9.85 1.38 15.56
N ALA A 92 -9.77 1.73 14.26
CA ALA A 92 -9.34 3.06 13.84
C ALA A 92 -10.23 4.18 14.42
N VAL A 93 -11.55 3.98 14.46
CA VAL A 93 -12.51 4.90 15.11
C VAL A 93 -12.29 5.01 16.61
N SER A 94 -11.98 3.89 17.28
CA SER A 94 -11.70 3.91 18.73
C SER A 94 -10.45 4.71 19.09
N VAL A 95 -9.47 4.77 18.17
CA VAL A 95 -8.18 5.47 18.38
C VAL A 95 -8.26 6.94 17.95
N MET A 96 -8.88 7.24 16.80
CA MET A 96 -8.80 8.55 16.13
C MET A 96 -10.14 9.29 16.04
N GLY A 97 -11.20 8.73 16.61
CA GLY A 97 -12.56 9.25 16.53
C GLY A 97 -13.27 8.88 15.22
N GLU A 98 -14.59 9.10 15.19
CA GLU A 98 -15.46 8.60 14.11
C GLU A 98 -15.09 9.12 12.72
N LEU A 99 -14.88 10.43 12.58
CA LEU A 99 -14.62 11.05 11.28
C LEU A 99 -13.25 10.66 10.71
N TYR A 100 -12.19 10.84 11.50
CA TYR A 100 -10.83 10.55 11.06
C TYR A 100 -10.57 9.04 10.97
N GLY A 101 -11.02 8.27 11.96
CA GLY A 101 -10.83 6.82 12.01
C GLY A 101 -11.38 6.12 10.77
N ARG A 102 -12.58 6.51 10.30
CA ARG A 102 -13.19 5.91 9.10
C ARG A 102 -12.39 6.19 7.83
N ILE A 103 -12.03 7.45 7.58
CA ILE A 103 -11.34 7.82 6.34
C ILE A 103 -9.88 7.36 6.31
N LEU A 104 -9.20 7.36 7.47
CA LEU A 104 -7.83 6.85 7.58
C LEU A 104 -7.78 5.32 7.53
N SER A 105 -8.81 4.62 8.04
CA SER A 105 -8.92 3.17 7.84
C SER A 105 -9.12 2.82 6.36
N PHE A 106 -9.96 3.58 5.66
CA PHE A 106 -10.10 3.47 4.20
C PHE A 106 -8.75 3.66 3.49
N LEU A 107 -8.03 4.75 3.80
CA LEU A 107 -6.71 5.00 3.23
C LEU A 107 -5.73 3.84 3.47
N TYR A 108 -5.73 3.27 4.67
CA TYR A 108 -4.85 2.13 4.95
C TYR A 108 -5.24 0.87 4.16
N VAL A 109 -6.54 0.63 3.94
CA VAL A 109 -6.98 -0.47 3.06
C VAL A 109 -6.53 -0.24 1.61
N GLU A 110 -6.60 0.98 1.09
CA GLU A 110 -6.06 1.32 -0.23
C GLU A 110 -4.54 1.08 -0.30
N LEU A 111 -3.79 1.49 0.73
CA LEU A 111 -2.35 1.25 0.85
C LEU A 111 -2.01 -0.24 0.91
N ARG A 112 -2.88 -1.11 1.46
CA ARG A 112 -2.65 -2.56 1.41
C ARG A 112 -2.69 -3.12 -0.01
N GLY A 113 -3.31 -2.41 -0.96
CA GLY A 113 -3.23 -2.72 -2.40
C GLY A 113 -1.79 -2.70 -2.95
N LEU A 114 -0.86 -2.01 -2.27
CA LEU A 114 0.56 -2.01 -2.61
C LEU A 114 1.18 -3.42 -2.72
N ILE A 115 0.63 -4.41 -2.00
CA ILE A 115 1.10 -5.79 -2.13
C ILE A 115 0.89 -6.25 -3.57
N VAL A 116 -0.34 -6.19 -4.06
CA VAL A 116 -0.69 -6.61 -5.43
C VAL A 116 0.04 -5.76 -6.45
N TYR A 117 0.09 -4.43 -6.25
CA TYR A 117 0.80 -3.54 -7.17
C TYR A 117 2.29 -3.83 -7.28
N ALA A 118 2.95 -4.26 -6.19
CA ALA A 118 4.34 -4.68 -6.24
C ALA A 118 4.52 -5.95 -7.07
N TYR A 119 3.67 -6.97 -6.87
CA TYR A 119 3.71 -8.23 -7.63
C TYR A 119 3.42 -8.03 -9.13
N GLU A 120 2.45 -7.16 -9.46
CA GLU A 120 2.08 -6.82 -10.83
C GLU A 120 2.99 -5.74 -11.47
N LYS A 121 4.00 -5.24 -10.74
CA LYS A 121 4.92 -4.18 -11.16
C LYS A 121 4.21 -2.88 -11.58
N ARG A 122 3.10 -2.57 -10.91
CA ARG A 122 2.25 -1.39 -11.11
C ARG A 122 2.78 -0.18 -10.36
N MET A 123 3.97 0.29 -10.77
CA MET A 123 4.66 1.38 -10.08
C MET A 123 3.85 2.68 -10.06
N ALA A 124 3.06 2.97 -11.10
CA ALA A 124 2.22 4.17 -11.15
C ALA A 124 1.17 4.20 -10.03
N ASP A 125 0.54 3.07 -9.75
CA ASP A 125 -0.44 2.95 -8.67
C ASP A 125 0.23 2.99 -7.30
N MET A 126 1.40 2.35 -7.16
CA MET A 126 2.19 2.43 -5.93
C MET A 126 2.57 3.88 -5.59
N THR A 127 3.12 4.62 -6.55
CA THR A 127 3.52 6.02 -6.36
C THR A 127 2.34 6.86 -5.88
N ALA A 128 1.20 6.71 -6.52
CA ALA A 128 0.03 7.56 -6.23
C ALA A 128 -0.53 7.37 -4.83
N VAL A 129 -0.66 6.12 -4.40
CA VAL A 129 -1.22 5.84 -3.07
C VAL A 129 -0.23 6.22 -1.96
N VAL A 130 1.08 6.11 -2.22
CA VAL A 130 2.13 6.58 -1.29
C VAL A 130 2.17 8.11 -1.23
N GLU A 131 2.04 8.80 -2.37
CA GLU A 131 1.92 10.27 -2.41
C GLU A 131 0.67 10.74 -1.66
N LEU A 132 -0.48 10.08 -1.81
CA LEU A 132 -1.70 10.37 -1.05
C LEU A 132 -1.45 10.25 0.47
N PHE A 133 -0.75 9.19 0.90
CA PHE A 133 -0.38 9.03 2.31
C PHE A 133 0.49 10.19 2.81
N VAL A 134 1.49 10.59 2.03
CA VAL A 134 2.38 11.72 2.35
C VAL A 134 1.61 13.04 2.41
N GLU A 135 0.71 13.30 1.46
CA GLU A 135 -0.12 14.50 1.44
C GLU A 135 -1.01 14.57 2.68
N ILE A 136 -1.68 13.47 3.03
CA ILE A 136 -2.52 13.39 4.22
C ILE A 136 -1.68 13.60 5.48
N TYR A 137 -0.49 12.99 5.59
CA TYR A 137 0.41 13.26 6.71
C TYR A 137 0.76 14.75 6.82
N CYS A 138 1.10 15.40 5.71
CA CYS A 138 1.43 16.82 5.68
C CYS A 138 0.28 17.69 6.21
N LEU A 139 -0.98 17.35 5.92
CA LEU A 139 -2.15 18.03 6.48
C LEU A 139 -2.20 17.97 8.02
N PHE A 140 -1.78 16.85 8.62
CA PHE A 140 -1.74 16.70 10.09
C PHE A 140 -0.55 17.41 10.75
N THR A 141 0.52 17.70 9.99
CA THR A 141 1.68 18.45 10.49
C THR A 141 1.56 19.97 10.36
N ALA A 142 0.48 20.46 9.74
CA ALA A 142 0.21 21.89 9.66
C ALA A 142 -0.07 22.50 11.06
N ASP A 143 0.13 23.81 11.20
CA ASP A 143 -0.08 24.54 12.46
C ASP A 143 -1.51 24.38 13.04
N VAL A 144 -2.48 24.08 12.18
CA VAL A 144 -3.88 23.89 12.53
C VAL A 144 -4.28 22.46 12.18
N ARG A 145 -4.94 21.78 13.14
CA ARG A 145 -5.51 20.45 12.91
C ARG A 145 -6.40 20.47 11.66
N PRO A 146 -6.19 19.55 10.70
CA PRO A 146 -6.92 19.55 9.45
C PRO A 146 -8.40 19.29 9.71
N LYS A 147 -9.28 20.00 9.00
CA LYS A 147 -10.71 19.71 9.01
C LYS A 147 -10.96 18.40 8.26
N TYR A 148 -11.99 17.66 8.67
CA TYR A 148 -12.41 16.45 7.97
C TYR A 148 -12.60 16.66 6.45
N LYS A 149 -13.12 17.82 6.04
CA LYS A 149 -13.32 18.15 4.63
C LYS A 149 -12.01 18.19 3.84
N GLU A 150 -10.92 18.67 4.43
CA GLU A 150 -9.62 18.75 3.73
C GLU A 150 -9.09 17.34 3.43
N ILE A 151 -9.19 16.43 4.40
CA ILE A 151 -8.81 15.02 4.21
C ILE A 151 -9.75 14.34 3.20
N TYR A 152 -11.06 14.61 3.31
CA TYR A 152 -12.05 14.07 2.38
C TYR A 152 -11.79 14.52 0.95
N ASP A 153 -11.53 15.81 0.72
CA ASP A 153 -11.27 16.35 -0.61
C ASP A 153 -9.98 15.76 -1.19
N THR A 154 -8.89 15.64 -0.41
CA THR A 154 -7.66 14.97 -0.84
C THR A 154 -7.90 13.51 -1.26
N VAL A 155 -8.63 12.73 -0.46
CA VAL A 155 -8.98 11.34 -0.84
C VAL A 155 -9.92 11.31 -2.05
N TYR A 156 -10.90 12.21 -2.11
CA TYR A 156 -11.87 12.27 -3.20
C TYR A 156 -11.19 12.54 -4.54
N TRP A 157 -10.26 13.50 -4.60
CA TRP A 157 -9.54 13.82 -5.84
C TRP A 157 -8.62 12.68 -6.25
N TYR A 158 -7.93 12.04 -5.31
CA TYR A 158 -7.18 10.82 -5.60
C TYR A 158 -8.07 9.76 -6.25
N VAL A 159 -9.21 9.42 -5.63
CA VAL A 159 -10.12 8.39 -6.16
C VAL A 159 -10.71 8.82 -7.50
N SER A 160 -11.08 10.09 -7.66
CA SER A 160 -11.65 10.62 -8.91
C SER A 160 -10.65 10.52 -10.05
N ASP A 161 -9.42 10.97 -9.84
CA ASP A 161 -8.36 10.99 -10.87
C ASP A 161 -7.91 9.56 -11.22
N TYR A 162 -7.85 8.67 -10.24
CA TYR A 162 -7.50 7.26 -10.47
C TYR A 162 -8.64 6.42 -11.02
N SER A 163 -9.91 6.78 -10.79
CA SER A 163 -11.04 5.98 -11.29
C SER A 163 -11.05 5.85 -12.81
N ASP A 164 -10.73 6.92 -13.54
CA ASP A 164 -10.71 6.89 -15.00
C ASP A 164 -9.59 5.96 -15.52
N VAL A 165 -8.40 6.04 -14.90
CA VAL A 165 -7.24 5.19 -15.26
C VAL A 165 -7.47 3.74 -14.87
N THR A 166 -7.97 3.48 -13.65
CA THR A 166 -8.22 2.12 -13.14
C THR A 166 -9.33 1.42 -13.94
N ILE A 167 -10.37 2.14 -14.38
CA ILE A 167 -11.41 1.57 -15.25
C ILE A 167 -10.82 1.21 -16.61
N GLU A 168 -10.04 2.09 -17.22
CA GLU A 168 -9.37 1.80 -18.50
C GLU A 168 -8.47 0.58 -18.38
N GLU A 169 -7.69 0.48 -17.31
CA GLU A 169 -6.82 -0.67 -17.07
C GLU A 169 -7.57 -1.97 -16.83
N ARG A 170 -8.63 -1.97 -16.00
CA ARG A 170 -9.46 -3.16 -15.77
C ARG A 170 -10.19 -3.62 -17.02
N VAL A 171 -10.65 -2.69 -17.86
CA VAL A 171 -11.25 -3.02 -19.15
C VAL A 171 -10.19 -3.61 -20.08
N ALA A 172 -8.98 -3.05 -20.09
CA ALA A 172 -7.86 -3.60 -20.84
C ALA A 172 -7.49 -5.01 -20.35
N GLU A 173 -7.42 -5.28 -19.04
CA GLU A 173 -7.14 -6.62 -18.49
C GLU A 173 -8.17 -7.68 -18.93
N GLN A 174 -9.41 -7.28 -19.20
CA GLN A 174 -10.47 -8.19 -19.68
C GLN A 174 -10.40 -8.47 -21.19
N LEU A 175 -9.82 -7.56 -21.97
CA LEU A 175 -9.87 -7.58 -23.44
C LEU A 175 -8.50 -7.82 -24.09
N ASP A 176 -7.43 -7.45 -23.42
CA ASP A 176 -6.06 -7.49 -23.89
C ASP A 176 -5.34 -8.73 -23.35
N VAL A 177 -5.09 -9.68 -24.25
CA VAL A 177 -4.36 -10.92 -23.97
C VAL A 177 -2.91 -10.69 -23.54
N THR A 178 -2.37 -9.48 -23.72
CA THR A 178 -1.02 -9.12 -23.25
C THR A 178 -0.97 -8.70 -21.77
N LYS A 179 -2.13 -8.39 -21.16
CA LYS A 179 -2.27 -8.16 -19.73
C LYS A 179 -2.61 -9.47 -19.02
N SER A 180 -1.71 -10.43 -19.12
CA SER A 180 -1.94 -11.84 -18.79
C SER A 180 -1.35 -12.29 -17.45
N PHE A 181 -1.04 -11.39 -16.51
CA PHE A 181 -0.31 -11.71 -15.27
C PHE A 181 -0.70 -13.05 -14.61
N ALA A 182 -1.98 -13.23 -14.26
CA ALA A 182 -2.48 -14.46 -13.65
C ALA A 182 -2.40 -15.68 -14.60
N VAL A 183 -2.70 -15.48 -15.88
CA VAL A 183 -2.64 -16.52 -16.92
C VAL A 183 -1.20 -16.97 -17.13
N ASP A 184 -0.26 -16.04 -17.21
CA ASP A 184 1.17 -16.34 -17.41
C ASP A 184 1.74 -17.13 -16.25
N ILE A 185 1.34 -16.81 -15.00
CA ILE A 185 1.74 -17.61 -13.84
C ILE A 185 1.23 -19.04 -14.00
N ILE A 186 -0.05 -19.24 -14.30
CA ILE A 186 -0.65 -20.59 -14.40
C ILE A 186 -0.04 -21.38 -15.57
N MET A 187 0.10 -20.74 -16.73
CA MET A 187 0.50 -21.41 -17.97
C MET A 187 2.01 -21.72 -18.02
N ASN A 188 2.84 -20.95 -17.32
CA ASN A 188 4.30 -21.09 -17.35
C ASN A 188 4.90 -21.69 -16.07
N SER A 189 4.08 -22.04 -15.06
CA SER A 189 4.57 -22.65 -13.81
C SER A 189 4.33 -24.16 -13.76
N ASP A 190 5.15 -24.86 -12.97
CA ASP A 190 4.87 -26.24 -12.59
C ASP A 190 3.79 -26.28 -11.50
N LEU A 191 2.59 -26.74 -11.87
CA LEU A 191 1.44 -26.78 -10.96
C LEU A 191 1.57 -27.80 -9.82
N SER A 192 2.56 -28.70 -9.89
CA SER A 192 2.88 -29.60 -8.77
C SER A 192 3.71 -28.92 -7.67
N ASP A 193 4.36 -27.80 -8.00
CA ASP A 193 5.15 -27.00 -7.08
C ASP A 193 4.36 -25.78 -6.58
N LEU A 194 3.78 -25.88 -5.38
CA LEU A 194 2.89 -24.85 -4.82
C LEU A 194 3.53 -23.46 -4.65
N ARG A 195 4.85 -23.32 -4.82
CA ARG A 195 5.53 -22.02 -4.74
C ARG A 195 4.98 -21.00 -5.73
N TYR A 196 4.44 -21.44 -6.87
CA TYR A 196 3.84 -20.53 -7.85
C TYR A 196 2.65 -19.73 -7.28
N LEU A 197 1.95 -20.25 -6.26
CA LEU A 197 0.81 -19.56 -5.63
C LEU A 197 1.23 -18.26 -4.95
N TYR A 198 2.47 -18.18 -4.46
CA TYR A 198 3.01 -16.96 -3.85
C TYR A 198 3.37 -15.87 -4.87
N ARG A 199 3.27 -16.15 -6.17
CA ARG A 199 3.51 -15.17 -7.23
C ARG A 199 2.32 -14.25 -7.48
N PHE A 200 1.14 -14.58 -6.96
CA PHE A 200 -0.05 -13.76 -7.10
C PHE A 200 -0.11 -12.59 -6.09
N GLY A 201 0.66 -12.66 -5.00
CA GLY A 201 0.54 -11.77 -3.85
C GLY A 201 -0.23 -12.41 -2.69
#